data_AF-A0A914PHU1-F1
#
_entry.id   AF-A0A914PHU1-F1
#
_cell.length_a   1.000
_cell.length_b   1.000
_cell.length_c   1.000
_cell.angle_alpha   90.00
_cell.angle_beta   90.00
_cell.angle_gamma   90.00
#
_symmetry.space_group_name_H-M   'P 1'
#
loop_
_entity.id
_entity.type
_entity.pdbx_description
1 polymer ?
#
loop_
_entity_poly.entity_id
_entity_poly.type
_entity_poly.pdbx_seq_one_letter_code
_entity_poly.pdbx_strand_id
1 'polypeptide(L)'
;MKATFIKDGEKYAGRPKFNLMKMLLNGNYSLSFNEDYFWRSQRRFGLHVLRDFGVGRPILEETIINQAQDVCEYFKNLNEKPTDLQNVLTTSVGNIIYQLTFNRTTKLDDGLILEMLNHSFIAFQLFNTFAGLLIEIWEPLKYLNILFGTSVKNSLASNDKVIKFLKNEVEEHRKSINFENEPRDYIDAFLIEQKKHNPNFEEHGEWCDLQIIGSCYDLFTAGMMILFAIRNPDIQKSIHEEIDRVIGKDETITMSHQSQLPYFNAFMQEVQRITILLPLNLQHTVTEDVEINGYQIPKGTYIIPQFQSVHMDDKVFKGIEGVFTSGQTRSKKK
;
A
#
# COMPACT_ATOMS: atom_id res chain seq x y z
N MET A 1 -11.35 -19.54 -2.08
CA MET A 1 -11.23 -18.15 -1.63
C MET A 1 -12.56 -17.51 -1.24
N LYS A 2 -13.58 -17.45 -2.13
CA LYS A 2 -14.90 -16.88 -1.76
C LYS A 2 -15.56 -17.58 -0.56
N ALA A 3 -15.53 -18.91 -0.52
CA ALA A 3 -16.12 -19.68 0.58
C ALA A 3 -15.39 -19.46 1.93
N THR A 4 -14.12 -19.06 1.92
CA THR A 4 -13.31 -18.88 3.13
C THR A 4 -13.24 -17.41 3.53
N PHE A 5 -12.38 -16.63 2.87
CA PHE A 5 -12.09 -15.23 3.19
C PHE A 5 -13.26 -14.24 2.99
N ILE A 6 -14.34 -14.65 2.30
CA ILE A 6 -15.52 -13.78 2.13
C ILE A 6 -16.68 -14.27 2.99
N LYS A 7 -17.12 -15.53 2.81
CA LYS A 7 -18.29 -16.05 3.53
C LYS A 7 -18.02 -16.23 5.03
N ASP A 8 -16.86 -16.76 5.38
CA ASP A 8 -16.47 -17.08 6.75
C ASP A 8 -15.29 -16.19 7.22
N GLY A 9 -15.26 -14.93 6.76
CA GLY A 9 -14.10 -14.04 6.89
C GLY A 9 -13.49 -13.94 8.28
N GLU A 10 -14.32 -13.92 9.34
CA GLU A 10 -13.87 -13.88 10.75
C GLU A 10 -13.03 -15.10 11.16
N LYS A 11 -13.32 -16.28 10.60
CA LYS A 11 -12.57 -17.51 10.89
C LYS A 11 -11.17 -17.48 10.30
N TYR A 12 -10.96 -16.66 9.26
CA TYR A 12 -9.71 -16.51 8.52
C TYR A 12 -9.08 -15.13 8.74
N ALA A 13 -9.55 -14.35 9.71
CA ALA A 13 -9.10 -12.98 9.94
C ALA A 13 -7.86 -12.86 10.83
N GLY A 14 -7.41 -13.97 11.43
CA GLY A 14 -6.28 -13.97 12.36
C GLY A 14 -4.97 -13.53 11.70
N ARG A 15 -4.10 -12.88 12.48
CA ARG A 15 -2.80 -12.37 12.00
C ARG A 15 -1.64 -13.17 12.59
N PRO A 16 -0.75 -13.73 11.75
CA PRO A 16 0.45 -14.37 12.25
C PRO A 16 1.43 -13.32 12.78
N LYS A 17 2.23 -13.73 13.75
CA LYS A 17 3.36 -12.94 14.25
C LYS A 17 4.54 -13.18 13.33
N PHE A 18 5.09 -12.10 12.76
CA PHE A 18 6.24 -12.17 11.86
C PHE A 18 7.52 -11.80 12.59
N ASN A 19 8.48 -12.71 12.61
CA ASN A 19 9.79 -12.44 13.23
C ASN A 19 10.52 -11.33 12.49
N LEU A 20 10.41 -11.30 11.17
CA LEU A 20 11.01 -10.25 10.35
C LEU A 20 10.34 -8.88 10.57
N MET A 21 9.01 -8.79 10.68
CA MET A 21 8.35 -7.51 10.98
C MET A 21 8.74 -7.00 12.36
N LYS A 22 8.86 -7.89 13.35
CA LYS A 22 9.37 -7.54 14.68
C LYS A 22 10.79 -6.96 14.64
N MET A 23 11.63 -7.42 13.70
CA MET A 23 12.96 -6.85 13.47
C MET A 23 12.93 -5.50 12.77
N LEU A 24 12.00 -5.28 11.82
CA LEU A 24 11.89 -4.02 11.07
C LEU A 24 11.23 -2.91 11.89
N LEU A 25 10.22 -3.22 12.71
CA LEU A 25 9.39 -2.24 13.42
C LEU A 25 9.58 -2.27 14.93
N ASN A 26 10.57 -3.01 15.45
CA ASN A 26 10.80 -3.23 16.88
C ASN A 26 9.56 -3.78 17.62
N GLY A 27 8.76 -4.57 16.93
CA GLY A 27 7.51 -5.13 17.44
C GLY A 27 6.57 -5.48 16.30
N ASN A 28 5.44 -6.09 16.66
CA ASN A 28 4.34 -6.33 15.73
C ASN A 28 3.40 -5.11 15.80
N TYR A 29 3.90 -3.96 15.34
CA TYR A 29 3.22 -2.67 15.33
C TYR A 29 3.02 -2.23 13.89
N SER A 30 1.78 -2.14 13.41
CA SER A 30 1.42 -1.65 12.07
C SER A 30 -0.10 -1.73 11.87
N LEU A 31 -0.63 -1.36 10.70
CA LEU A 31 -2.04 -1.62 10.37
C LEU A 31 -2.27 -3.07 9.89
N SER A 32 -1.20 -3.73 9.44
CA SER A 32 -1.26 -5.04 8.77
C SER A 32 -0.84 -6.21 9.65
N PHE A 33 0.12 -5.99 10.55
CA PHE A 33 0.83 -7.04 11.30
C PHE A 33 0.71 -6.88 12.82
N ASN A 34 -0.47 -6.48 13.30
CA ASN A 34 -0.77 -6.36 14.73
C ASN A 34 -1.35 -7.65 15.31
N GLU A 35 -1.29 -7.78 16.64
CA GLU A 35 -2.05 -8.79 17.38
C GLU A 35 -3.57 -8.58 17.19
N ASP A 36 -4.36 -9.66 17.12
CA ASP A 36 -5.74 -9.65 16.62
C ASP A 36 -6.64 -8.55 17.24
N TYR A 37 -6.56 -8.30 18.56
CA TYR A 37 -7.35 -7.25 19.20
C TYR A 37 -6.89 -5.84 18.79
N PHE A 38 -5.59 -5.57 18.82
CA PHE A 38 -5.02 -4.29 18.40
C PHE A 38 -5.28 -4.03 16.92
N TRP A 39 -5.16 -5.06 16.08
CA TRP A 39 -5.38 -4.95 14.64
C TRP A 39 -6.80 -4.44 14.32
N ARG A 40 -7.84 -5.00 14.94
CA ARG A 40 -9.23 -4.57 14.68
C ARG A 40 -9.45 -3.11 15.07
N SER A 41 -8.92 -2.71 16.22
CA SER A 41 -9.04 -1.33 16.70
C SER A 41 -8.30 -0.35 15.79
N GLN A 42 -7.03 -0.61 15.52
CA GLN A 42 -6.16 0.22 14.67
C GLN A 42 -6.66 0.30 13.23
N ARG A 43 -7.13 -0.81 12.65
CA ARG A 43 -7.75 -0.82 11.32
C ARG A 43 -9.00 0.05 11.27
N ARG A 44 -9.88 -0.05 12.28
CA ARG A 44 -11.11 0.74 12.34
C ARG A 44 -10.79 2.23 12.47
N PHE A 45 -9.86 2.58 13.34
CA PHE A 45 -9.34 3.94 13.47
C PHE A 45 -8.81 4.44 12.12
N GLY A 46 -7.89 3.70 11.50
CA GLY A 46 -7.27 4.15 10.25
C GLY A 46 -8.26 4.30 9.10
N LEU A 47 -9.21 3.37 8.94
CA LEU A 47 -10.28 3.50 7.95
C LEU A 47 -11.20 4.70 8.20
N HIS A 48 -11.48 5.00 9.48
CA HIS A 48 -12.29 6.17 9.84
C HIS A 48 -11.55 7.46 9.46
N VAL A 49 -10.31 7.60 9.90
CA VAL A 49 -9.47 8.78 9.66
C VAL A 49 -9.23 9.01 8.17
N LEU A 50 -8.84 7.96 7.43
CA LEU A 50 -8.63 8.06 5.98
C LEU A 50 -9.91 8.51 5.25
N ARG A 51 -11.08 8.01 5.67
CA ARG A 51 -12.36 8.41 5.08
C ARG A 51 -12.71 9.87 5.40
N ASP A 52 -12.37 10.35 6.59
CA ASP A 52 -12.61 11.74 7.00
C ASP A 52 -11.70 12.70 6.22
N PHE A 53 -10.44 12.31 5.97
CA PHE A 53 -9.52 13.02 5.07
C PHE A 53 -9.79 12.81 3.58
N GLY A 54 -10.87 12.12 3.24
CA GLY A 54 -11.40 12.12 1.88
C GLY A 54 -11.16 10.87 1.05
N VAL A 55 -10.54 9.81 1.60
CA VAL A 55 -10.45 8.54 0.88
C VAL A 55 -11.87 8.04 0.57
N GLY A 56 -12.19 7.96 -0.72
CA GLY A 56 -13.53 7.62 -1.22
C GLY A 56 -14.54 8.77 -1.19
N ARG A 57 -14.10 10.02 -1.02
CA ARG A 57 -14.92 11.24 -1.08
C ARG A 57 -14.37 12.26 -2.10
N PRO A 58 -15.20 13.21 -2.58
CA PRO A 58 -14.77 14.23 -3.55
C PRO A 58 -13.63 15.14 -3.09
N ILE A 59 -13.41 15.32 -1.78
CA ILE A 59 -12.33 16.20 -1.30
C ILE A 59 -10.93 15.70 -1.70
N LEU A 60 -10.72 14.37 -1.73
CA LEU A 60 -9.45 13.81 -2.19
C LEU A 60 -9.31 13.85 -3.71
N GLU A 61 -10.44 13.85 -4.43
CA GLU A 61 -10.45 13.96 -5.89
C GLU A 61 -9.82 15.29 -6.34
N GLU A 62 -10.12 16.40 -5.67
CA GLU A 62 -9.51 17.70 -5.96
C GLU A 62 -7.98 17.64 -5.79
N THR A 63 -7.49 17.04 -4.71
CA THR A 63 -6.05 16.81 -4.49
C THR A 63 -5.42 16.00 -5.61
N ILE A 64 -6.08 14.92 -6.04
CA ILE A 64 -5.58 14.07 -7.15
C ILE A 64 -5.53 14.85 -8.45
N ILE A 65 -6.56 15.64 -8.76
CA ILE A 65 -6.61 16.47 -9.97
C ILE A 65 -5.47 17.49 -9.95
N ASN A 66 -5.25 18.18 -8.83
CA ASN A 66 -4.16 19.14 -8.69
C ASN A 66 -2.80 18.47 -8.91
N GLN A 67 -2.54 17.32 -8.28
CA GLN A 67 -1.30 16.56 -8.51
C GLN A 67 -1.13 16.10 -9.96
N ALA A 68 -2.21 15.71 -10.64
CA ALA A 68 -2.16 15.35 -12.06
C ALA A 68 -1.88 16.57 -12.97
N GLN A 69 -2.41 17.75 -12.61
CA GLN A 69 -2.14 19.01 -13.31
C GLN A 69 -0.68 19.44 -13.13
N ASP A 70 -0.13 19.32 -11.92
CA ASP A 70 1.29 19.59 -11.64
C ASP A 70 2.21 18.72 -12.52
N VAL A 71 1.88 17.44 -12.69
CA VAL A 71 2.62 16.52 -13.58
C VAL A 71 2.50 16.96 -15.05
N CYS A 72 1.29 17.34 -15.50
CA CYS A 72 1.09 17.86 -16.84
C CYS A 72 1.91 19.13 -17.10
N GLU A 73 1.95 20.06 -16.14
CA GLU A 73 2.73 21.29 -16.23
C GLU A 73 4.23 21.01 -16.22
N TYR A 74 4.69 20.09 -15.36
CA TYR A 74 6.06 19.62 -15.37
C TYR A 74 6.47 19.08 -16.76
N PHE A 75 5.63 18.25 -17.38
CA PHE A 75 5.90 17.73 -18.73
C PHE A 75 5.93 18.80 -19.82
N LYS A 76 5.05 19.81 -19.75
CA LYS A 76 5.09 20.96 -20.67
C LYS A 76 6.41 21.73 -20.57
N ASN A 77 6.96 21.85 -19.37
CA ASN A 77 8.17 22.61 -19.09
C ASN A 77 9.48 21.86 -19.39
N LEU A 78 9.41 20.56 -19.70
CA LEU A 78 10.61 19.76 -20.02
C LEU A 78 11.32 20.19 -21.30
N ASN A 79 10.62 20.84 -22.25
CA ASN A 79 11.20 21.26 -23.54
C ASN A 79 11.96 20.09 -24.23
N GLU A 80 11.31 18.93 -24.34
CA GLU A 80 11.85 17.69 -24.95
C GLU A 80 13.05 17.06 -24.22
N LYS A 81 13.42 17.56 -23.04
CA LYS A 81 14.49 16.95 -22.25
C LYS A 81 14.06 15.55 -21.76
N PRO A 82 14.95 14.54 -21.87
CA PRO A 82 14.73 13.25 -21.24
C PRO A 82 14.49 13.43 -19.73
N THR A 83 13.49 12.74 -19.20
CA THR A 83 13.18 12.74 -17.77
C THR A 83 12.96 11.31 -17.28
N ASP A 84 13.21 11.09 -16.00
CA ASP A 84 12.83 9.86 -15.33
C ASP A 84 11.35 9.93 -14.92
N LEU A 85 10.49 9.34 -15.74
CA LEU A 85 9.06 9.24 -15.47
C LEU A 85 8.75 8.48 -14.18
N GLN A 86 9.62 7.55 -13.77
CA GLN A 86 9.40 6.81 -12.53
C GLN A 86 9.45 7.75 -11.34
N ASN A 87 10.47 8.61 -11.25
CA ASN A 87 10.59 9.56 -10.15
C ASN A 87 9.41 10.54 -10.10
N VAL A 88 9.06 11.14 -11.24
CA VAL A 88 7.98 12.13 -11.32
C VAL A 88 6.63 11.52 -10.92
N LEU A 89 6.27 10.38 -11.51
CA LEU A 89 4.98 9.74 -11.23
C LEU A 89 4.92 9.15 -9.82
N THR A 90 6.02 8.55 -9.34
CA THR A 90 6.11 8.03 -7.96
C THR A 90 5.98 9.16 -6.95
N THR A 91 6.60 10.31 -7.22
CA THR A 91 6.51 11.47 -6.32
C THR A 91 5.12 12.11 -6.36
N SER A 92 4.44 12.15 -7.51
CA SER A 92 3.07 12.65 -7.61
C SER A 92 2.08 11.80 -6.80
N VAL A 93 2.10 10.47 -6.99
CA VAL A 93 1.30 9.54 -6.17
C VAL A 93 1.74 9.59 -4.70
N GLY A 94 3.06 9.65 -4.51
CA GLY A 94 3.80 10.07 -3.32
C GLY A 94 3.09 11.10 -2.48
N ASN A 95 2.95 12.27 -3.07
CA ASN A 95 2.44 13.48 -2.46
C ASN A 95 0.99 13.33 -1.99
N ILE A 96 0.16 12.53 -2.66
CA ILE A 96 -1.21 12.28 -2.20
C ILE A 96 -1.18 11.59 -0.84
N ILE A 97 -0.40 10.52 -0.70
CA ILE A 97 -0.27 9.80 0.57
C ILE A 97 0.47 10.67 1.59
N TYR A 98 1.53 11.36 1.16
CA TYR A 98 2.34 12.22 2.00
C TYR A 98 1.51 13.37 2.61
N GLN A 99 0.57 13.93 1.83
CA GLN A 99 -0.37 14.93 2.31
C GLN A 99 -1.39 14.33 3.29
N LEU A 100 -1.94 13.16 2.98
CA LEU A 100 -2.89 12.49 3.88
C LEU A 100 -2.27 12.09 5.23
N THR A 101 -0.99 11.73 5.24
CA THR A 101 -0.32 11.24 6.45
C THR A 101 0.50 12.27 7.21
N PHE A 102 1.04 13.30 6.53
CA PHE A 102 1.96 14.28 7.12
C PHE A 102 1.60 15.75 6.78
N ASN A 103 0.49 15.98 6.07
CA ASN A 103 0.07 17.30 5.56
C ASN A 103 1.20 18.08 4.83
N ARG A 104 1.99 17.36 4.03
CA ARG A 104 3.14 17.89 3.29
C ARG A 104 3.16 17.38 1.85
N THR A 105 3.84 18.11 0.98
CA THR A 105 4.14 17.73 -0.41
C THR A 105 5.59 18.06 -0.75
N THR A 106 6.24 17.26 -1.57
CA THR A 106 7.57 17.53 -2.12
C THR A 106 7.47 17.98 -3.58
N LYS A 107 8.54 18.61 -4.09
CA LYS A 107 8.63 18.86 -5.54
C LYS A 107 8.73 17.54 -6.29
N LEU A 108 8.21 17.50 -7.52
CA LEU A 108 8.16 16.28 -8.35
C LEU A 108 9.56 15.70 -8.68
N ASP A 109 10.60 16.52 -8.60
CA ASP A 109 12.00 16.16 -8.88
C ASP A 109 12.89 16.07 -7.63
N ASP A 110 12.32 16.23 -6.42
CA ASP A 110 13.06 16.21 -5.15
C ASP A 110 13.69 14.84 -4.83
N GLY A 111 13.03 13.76 -5.25
CA GLY A 111 13.54 12.38 -5.12
C GLY A 111 13.37 11.77 -3.72
N LEU A 112 13.04 12.54 -2.69
CA LEU A 112 12.86 12.06 -1.31
C LEU A 112 11.88 10.87 -1.22
N ILE A 113 10.70 11.00 -1.83
CA ILE A 113 9.67 9.95 -1.77
C ILE A 113 10.17 8.67 -2.43
N LEU A 114 10.80 8.78 -3.60
CA LEU A 114 11.37 7.65 -4.30
C LEU A 114 12.51 6.99 -3.49
N GLU A 115 13.34 7.78 -2.82
CA GLU A 115 14.40 7.28 -1.94
C GLU A 115 13.82 6.47 -0.77
N MET A 116 12.80 7.00 -0.09
CA MET A 116 12.15 6.31 1.03
C MET A 116 11.46 5.01 0.57
N LEU A 117 10.85 5.03 -0.62
CA LEU A 117 10.25 3.84 -1.22
C LEU A 117 11.31 2.77 -1.54
N ASN A 118 12.44 3.16 -2.12
CA ASN A 118 13.55 2.26 -2.43
C ASN A 118 14.13 1.63 -1.15
N HIS A 119 14.30 2.41 -0.09
CA HIS A 119 14.74 1.88 1.20
C HIS A 119 13.74 0.89 1.81
N SER A 120 12.44 1.16 1.69
CA SER A 120 11.38 0.24 2.10
C SER A 120 11.42 -1.06 1.28
N PHE A 121 11.62 -0.98 -0.03
CA PHE A 121 11.75 -2.17 -0.87
C PHE A 121 12.98 -3.02 -0.49
N ILE A 122 14.14 -2.41 -0.25
CA ILE A 122 15.35 -3.11 0.22
C ILE A 122 15.12 -3.79 1.58
N ALA A 123 14.34 -3.17 2.47
CA ALA A 123 13.93 -3.79 3.72
C ALA A 123 13.06 -5.04 3.48
N PHE A 124 12.04 -4.93 2.63
CA PHE A 124 11.14 -6.04 2.30
C PHE A 124 11.79 -7.16 1.48
N GLN A 125 12.88 -6.90 0.74
CA GLN A 125 13.65 -7.95 0.08
C GLN A 125 14.12 -9.02 1.07
N LEU A 126 14.30 -8.68 2.35
CA LEU A 126 14.67 -9.65 3.38
C LEU A 126 13.73 -10.86 3.42
N PHE A 127 12.42 -10.67 3.24
CA PHE A 127 11.41 -11.74 3.22
C PHE A 127 11.63 -12.74 2.09
N ASN A 128 12.30 -12.33 1.01
CA ASN A 128 12.60 -13.17 -0.15
C ASN A 128 14.01 -13.78 -0.11
N THR A 129 14.79 -13.52 0.94
CA THR A 129 16.13 -14.10 1.09
C THR A 129 16.09 -15.41 1.86
N PHE A 130 17.05 -16.29 1.59
CA PHE A 130 17.24 -17.53 2.35
C PHE A 130 17.44 -17.25 3.85
N ALA A 131 18.17 -16.18 4.18
CA ALA A 131 18.36 -15.72 5.55
C ALA A 131 17.03 -15.35 6.23
N GLY A 132 16.21 -14.53 5.56
CA GLY A 132 14.92 -14.09 6.08
C GLY A 132 13.97 -15.25 6.32
N LEU A 133 13.88 -16.19 5.38
CA LEU A 133 13.07 -17.40 5.53
C LEU A 133 13.49 -18.23 6.76
N LEU A 134 14.79 -18.39 6.99
CA LEU A 134 15.29 -19.12 8.16
C LEU A 134 14.99 -18.39 9.47
N ILE A 135 15.17 -17.07 9.51
CA ILE A 135 14.82 -16.26 10.69
C ILE A 135 13.32 -16.34 10.99
N GLU A 136 12.48 -16.38 9.95
CA GLU A 136 11.04 -16.51 10.12
C GLU A 136 10.66 -17.87 10.73
N ILE A 137 11.31 -18.96 10.31
CA ILE A 137 11.13 -20.30 10.88
C ILE A 137 11.65 -20.39 12.31
N TRP A 138 12.81 -19.79 12.59
CA TRP A 138 13.45 -19.87 13.90
C TRP A 138 14.12 -18.54 14.29
N GLU A 139 13.39 -17.72 15.06
CA GLU A 139 13.79 -16.37 15.50
C GLU A 139 15.24 -16.27 16.04
N PRO A 140 15.76 -17.22 16.84
CA PRO A 140 17.13 -17.14 17.37
C PRO A 140 18.23 -17.08 16.30
N LEU A 141 17.96 -17.50 15.06
CA LEU A 141 18.92 -17.43 13.96
C LEU A 141 19.32 -15.99 13.61
N LYS A 142 18.53 -14.98 14.01
CA LYS A 142 18.87 -13.57 13.81
C LYS A 142 20.19 -13.15 14.48
N TYR A 143 20.64 -13.88 15.51
CA TYR A 143 21.90 -13.59 16.21
C TYR A 143 23.13 -14.22 15.53
N LEU A 144 22.94 -15.10 14.53
CA LEU A 144 24.03 -15.78 13.83
C LEU A 144 24.57 -14.93 12.68
N ASN A 145 25.36 -13.92 13.04
CA ASN A 145 26.02 -12.99 12.11
C ASN A 145 26.90 -13.68 11.05
N ILE A 146 27.41 -14.89 11.33
CA ILE A 146 28.36 -15.63 10.47
C ILE A 146 27.68 -16.13 9.18
N LEU A 147 26.39 -16.47 9.21
CA LEU A 147 25.70 -17.08 8.07
C LEU A 147 24.98 -16.05 7.18
N PHE A 148 24.52 -14.93 7.76
CA PHE A 148 23.54 -14.04 7.10
C PHE A 148 23.90 -12.55 7.17
N GLY A 149 25.08 -12.22 7.69
CA GLY A 149 25.41 -10.89 8.20
C GLY A 149 25.24 -9.73 7.21
N THR A 150 25.62 -9.86 5.93
CA THR A 150 25.62 -8.71 5.00
C THR A 150 24.23 -8.34 4.50
N SER A 151 23.45 -9.31 4.04
CA SER A 151 22.10 -9.05 3.51
C SER A 151 21.15 -8.54 4.60
N VAL A 152 21.14 -9.18 5.77
CA VAL A 152 20.28 -8.79 6.90
C VAL A 152 20.67 -7.39 7.39
N LYS A 153 21.97 -7.09 7.55
CA LYS A 153 22.42 -5.76 7.98
C LYS A 153 22.07 -4.67 6.97
N ASN A 154 22.21 -4.93 5.67
CA ASN A 154 21.88 -3.95 4.64
C ASN A 154 20.38 -3.64 4.60
N SER A 155 19.53 -4.66 4.74
CA SER A 155 18.07 -4.47 4.82
C SER A 155 17.67 -3.70 6.07
N LEU A 156 18.22 -4.04 7.25
CA LEU A 156 17.96 -3.32 8.49
C LEU A 156 18.46 -1.88 8.44
N ALA A 157 19.68 -1.64 7.95
CA ALA A 157 20.23 -0.29 7.81
C ALA A 157 19.42 0.58 6.83
N SER A 158 18.87 -0.03 5.77
CA SER A 158 17.95 0.68 4.85
C SER A 158 16.63 1.01 5.55
N ASN A 159 16.08 0.05 6.30
CA ASN A 159 14.86 0.25 7.07
C ASN A 159 15.01 1.35 8.14
N ASP A 160 16.16 1.40 8.83
CA ASP A 160 16.45 2.41 9.86
C ASP A 160 16.35 3.84 9.32
N LYS A 161 16.69 4.06 8.04
CA LYS A 161 16.51 5.37 7.40
C LYS A 161 15.03 5.75 7.29
N VAL A 162 14.17 4.81 6.87
CA VAL A 162 12.72 5.03 6.76
C VAL A 162 12.13 5.27 8.14
N ILE A 163 12.48 4.45 9.13
CA ILE A 163 12.00 4.61 10.51
C ILE A 163 12.44 5.94 11.10
N LYS A 164 13.70 6.35 10.86
CA LYS A 164 14.19 7.66 11.30
C LYS A 164 13.41 8.81 10.65
N PHE A 165 13.14 8.71 9.36
CA PHE A 165 12.31 9.69 8.65
C PHE A 165 10.92 9.81 9.26
N LEU A 166 10.22 8.69 9.46
CA LEU A 166 8.88 8.66 10.05
C LEU A 166 8.87 9.19 11.50
N LYS A 167 9.88 8.83 12.31
CA LYS A 167 10.05 9.35 13.66
C LYS A 167 10.18 10.87 13.67
N ASN A 168 10.99 11.42 12.78
CA ASN A 168 11.16 12.87 12.68
C ASN A 168 9.82 13.55 12.33
N GLU A 169 9.07 13.00 11.38
CA GLU A 169 7.75 13.53 11.03
C GLU A 169 6.79 13.53 12.23
N VAL A 170 6.68 12.42 12.96
CA VAL A 170 5.84 12.32 14.17
C VAL A 170 6.24 13.36 15.21
N GLU A 171 7.54 13.56 15.44
CA GLU A 171 8.03 14.54 16.41
C GLU A 171 7.76 15.99 15.99
N GLU A 172 7.84 16.31 14.70
CA GLU A 172 7.47 17.65 14.20
C GLU A 172 5.96 17.92 14.33
N HIS A 173 5.11 16.90 14.16
CA HIS A 173 3.68 17.02 14.42
C HIS A 173 3.42 17.21 15.92
N ARG A 174 4.09 16.45 16.79
CA ARG A 174 3.99 16.57 18.25
C ARG A 174 4.31 17.99 18.76
N LYS A 175 5.26 18.68 18.13
CA LYS A 175 5.61 20.07 18.48
C LYS A 175 4.59 21.11 18.03
N SER A 176 3.86 20.84 16.95
CA SER A 176 2.98 21.81 16.29
C SER A 176 1.48 21.54 16.47
N ILE A 177 1.12 20.35 16.98
CA ILE A 177 -0.26 19.93 17.12
C ILE A 177 -1.02 20.77 18.15
N ASN A 178 -2.25 21.13 17.79
CA ASN A 178 -3.23 21.65 18.73
C ASN A 178 -4.26 20.56 19.03
N PHE A 179 -4.24 20.02 20.26
CA PHE A 179 -5.11 18.93 20.70
C PHE A 179 -6.60 19.31 20.80
N GLU A 180 -6.95 20.60 20.72
CA GLU A 180 -8.33 21.08 20.80
C GLU A 180 -8.96 21.33 19.42
N ASN A 181 -8.15 21.32 18.35
CA ASN A 181 -8.62 21.53 16.98
C ASN A 181 -8.84 20.20 16.25
N GLU A 182 -9.56 20.27 15.13
CA GLU A 182 -9.63 19.16 14.17
C GLU A 182 -8.23 18.79 13.66
N PRO A 183 -7.95 17.48 13.48
CA PRO A 183 -6.63 17.01 13.04
C PRO A 183 -6.34 17.47 11.60
N ARG A 184 -5.07 17.80 11.33
CA ARG A 184 -4.63 18.22 9.99
C ARG A 184 -4.41 17.04 9.04
N ASP A 185 -4.04 15.88 9.59
CA ASP A 185 -3.64 14.68 8.88
C ASP A 185 -3.81 13.43 9.78
N TYR A 186 -3.43 12.27 9.25
CA TYR A 186 -3.45 11.01 9.98
C TYR A 186 -2.64 11.05 11.29
N ILE A 187 -1.47 11.70 11.30
CA ILE A 187 -0.61 11.72 12.48
C ILE A 187 -1.26 12.51 13.59
N ASP A 188 -1.77 13.71 13.28
CA ASP A 188 -2.48 14.52 14.26
C ASP A 188 -3.69 13.76 14.84
N ALA A 189 -4.48 13.10 13.99
CA ALA A 189 -5.62 12.31 14.43
C ALA A 189 -5.19 11.20 15.40
N PHE A 190 -4.06 10.53 15.12
CA PHE A 190 -3.53 9.50 15.98
C PHE A 190 -3.01 10.07 17.31
N LEU A 191 -2.27 11.18 17.28
CA LEU A 191 -1.73 11.82 18.47
C LEU A 191 -2.84 12.31 19.41
N ILE A 192 -3.96 12.80 18.85
CA ILE A 192 -5.16 13.17 19.63
C ILE A 192 -5.77 11.95 20.32
N GLU A 193 -5.97 10.84 19.61
CA GLU A 193 -6.47 9.60 20.23
C GLU A 193 -5.47 8.99 21.23
N GLN A 194 -4.18 9.05 20.92
CA GLN A 194 -3.12 8.60 21.81
C GLN A 194 -3.17 9.34 23.14
N LYS A 195 -3.38 10.67 23.14
CA LYS A 195 -3.50 11.45 24.38
C LYS A 195 -4.69 11.02 25.25
N LYS A 196 -5.79 10.55 24.64
CA LYS A 196 -6.98 10.06 25.37
C LYS A 196 -6.75 8.71 26.02
N HIS A 197 -6.05 7.81 25.33
CA HIS A 197 -5.89 6.41 25.75
C HIS A 197 -4.56 6.11 26.46
N ASN A 198 -3.53 6.90 26.19
CA ASN A 198 -2.17 6.77 26.72
C ASN A 198 -1.60 8.17 27.06
N PRO A 199 -2.12 8.83 28.12
CA PRO A 199 -1.74 10.20 28.46
C PRO A 199 -0.27 10.36 28.84
N ASN A 200 0.39 9.27 29.24
CA ASN A 200 1.80 9.24 29.60
C ASN A 200 2.73 8.96 28.41
N PHE A 201 2.18 8.76 27.20
CA PHE A 201 2.94 8.42 26.00
C PHE A 201 3.90 7.24 26.20
N GLU A 202 3.38 6.15 26.78
CA GLU A 202 4.12 4.90 26.91
C GLU A 202 4.66 4.43 25.54
N GLU A 203 5.90 3.94 25.54
CA GLU A 203 6.63 3.52 24.33
C GLU A 203 6.02 2.28 23.67
N HIS A 204 5.23 1.51 24.43
CA HIS A 204 4.60 0.27 23.99
C HIS A 204 3.10 0.30 24.24
N GLY A 205 2.34 -0.37 23.38
CA GLY A 205 0.89 -0.56 23.55
C GLY A 205 0.11 -0.30 22.26
N GLU A 206 -1.21 -0.29 22.37
CA GLU A 206 -2.09 -0.02 21.23
C GLU A 206 -1.95 1.42 20.72
N TRP A 207 -1.76 2.38 21.62
CA TRP A 207 -1.64 3.80 21.31
C TRP A 207 -0.24 4.29 21.68
N CYS A 208 0.78 3.77 21.00
CA CYS A 208 2.18 4.12 21.24
C CYS A 208 2.85 4.66 19.97
N ASP A 209 4.04 5.22 20.15
CA ASP A 209 4.81 5.81 19.04
C ASP A 209 5.22 4.74 18.01
N LEU A 210 5.54 3.52 18.45
CA LEU A 210 5.84 2.43 17.52
C LEU A 210 4.62 2.07 16.64
N GLN A 211 3.40 2.18 17.17
CA GLN A 211 2.18 1.91 16.41
C GLN A 211 1.92 2.97 15.34
N ILE A 212 2.05 4.25 15.65
CA ILE A 212 1.86 5.31 14.64
C ILE A 212 2.94 5.24 13.56
N ILE A 213 4.20 4.98 13.94
CA ILE A 213 5.30 4.79 12.99
C ILE A 213 5.02 3.60 12.07
N GLY A 214 4.62 2.45 12.63
CA GLY A 214 4.27 1.27 11.84
C GLY A 214 3.04 1.50 10.95
N SER A 215 2.07 2.29 11.41
CA SER A 215 0.89 2.65 10.61
C SER A 215 1.25 3.56 9.43
N CYS A 216 2.07 4.59 9.66
CA CYS A 216 2.57 5.46 8.60
C CYS A 216 3.44 4.68 7.60
N TYR A 217 4.24 3.72 8.09
CA TYR A 217 5.04 2.84 7.24
C TYR A 217 4.15 2.02 6.29
N ASP A 218 3.08 1.40 6.81
CA ASP A 218 2.10 0.65 6.01
C ASP A 218 1.39 1.54 4.98
N LEU A 219 0.89 2.71 5.41
CA LEU A 219 0.17 3.62 4.52
C LEU A 219 1.07 4.13 3.40
N PHE A 220 2.30 4.51 3.72
CA PHE A 220 3.27 5.00 2.76
C PHE A 220 3.65 3.90 1.76
N THR A 221 3.99 2.71 2.24
CA THR A 221 4.41 1.60 1.36
C THR A 221 3.26 1.08 0.50
N ALA A 222 2.08 0.83 1.08
CA ALA A 222 0.93 0.33 0.34
C ALA A 222 0.40 1.33 -0.70
N GLY A 223 0.40 2.63 -0.36
CA GLY A 223 -0.06 3.68 -1.27
C GLY A 223 0.85 3.85 -2.50
N MET A 224 2.17 3.66 -2.34
CA MET A 224 3.13 3.79 -3.44
C MET A 224 3.19 2.57 -4.38
N MET A 225 2.74 1.41 -3.91
CA MET A 225 2.80 0.17 -4.67
C MET A 225 1.83 0.11 -5.88
N ILE A 226 0.95 1.10 -6.04
CA ILE A 226 -0.11 1.11 -7.07
C ILE A 226 0.35 1.74 -8.40
N LEU A 227 1.58 2.25 -8.50
CA LEU A 227 2.02 2.94 -9.71
C LEU A 227 2.37 1.97 -10.86
N PHE A 228 1.66 2.13 -11.98
CA PHE A 228 1.98 1.45 -13.24
C PHE A 228 2.02 2.43 -14.41
N ALA A 229 3.09 2.37 -15.19
CA ALA A 229 3.22 3.11 -16.44
C ALA A 229 2.88 2.21 -17.64
N ILE A 230 2.07 2.73 -18.56
CA ILE A 230 1.70 2.03 -19.79
C ILE A 230 2.91 2.04 -20.72
N ARG A 231 3.45 0.88 -21.10
CA ARG A 231 4.57 0.78 -22.05
C ARG A 231 4.13 0.47 -23.49
N ASN A 232 2.84 0.21 -23.73
CA ASN A 232 2.30 -0.14 -25.03
C ASN A 232 1.68 1.10 -25.73
N PRO A 233 2.29 1.62 -26.81
CA PRO A 233 1.81 2.82 -27.50
C PRO A 233 0.42 2.65 -28.13
N ASP A 234 0.08 1.46 -28.64
CA ASP A 234 -1.21 1.22 -29.27
C ASP A 234 -2.35 1.34 -28.24
N ILE A 235 -2.10 0.85 -27.03
CA ILE A 235 -3.06 0.97 -25.92
C ILE A 235 -3.18 2.40 -25.45
N GLN A 236 -2.06 3.11 -25.30
CA GLN A 236 -2.08 4.53 -24.97
C GLN A 236 -2.93 5.31 -25.98
N LYS A 237 -2.75 5.02 -27.28
CA LYS A 237 -3.54 5.62 -28.35
C LYS A 237 -5.03 5.29 -28.23
N SER A 238 -5.40 4.04 -28.01
CA SER A 238 -6.82 3.66 -27.84
C SER A 238 -7.47 4.29 -26.60
N ILE A 239 -6.74 4.41 -25.49
CA ILE A 239 -7.22 5.12 -24.29
C ILE A 239 -7.43 6.60 -24.61
N HIS A 240 -6.45 7.23 -25.27
CA HIS A 240 -6.54 8.64 -25.66
C HIS A 240 -7.72 8.91 -26.60
N GLU A 241 -7.94 8.05 -27.60
CA GLU A 241 -9.09 8.13 -28.52
C GLU A 241 -10.44 7.97 -27.80
N GLU A 242 -10.53 7.13 -26.76
CA GLU A 242 -11.73 7.04 -25.94
C GLU A 242 -11.97 8.33 -25.15
N ILE A 243 -10.93 8.87 -24.50
CA ILE A 243 -11.00 10.11 -23.73
C ILE A 243 -11.41 11.28 -24.63
N ASP A 244 -10.76 11.46 -25.78
CA ASP A 244 -11.07 12.52 -26.74
C ASP A 244 -12.52 12.45 -27.24
N ARG A 245 -13.03 11.23 -27.44
CA ARG A 245 -14.41 11.02 -27.92
C ARG A 245 -15.47 11.29 -26.85
N VAL A 246 -15.19 10.93 -25.60
CA VAL A 246 -16.20 10.94 -24.51
C VAL A 246 -16.17 12.26 -23.73
N ILE A 247 -14.98 12.75 -23.39
CA ILE A 247 -14.76 13.93 -22.55
C ILE A 247 -14.38 15.14 -23.43
N GLY A 248 -13.59 14.91 -24.48
CA GLY A 248 -13.03 16.00 -25.29
C GLY A 248 -11.74 16.57 -24.71
N LYS A 249 -11.25 17.66 -25.30
CA LYS A 249 -9.88 18.18 -25.07
C LYS A 249 -9.78 19.28 -24.02
N ASP A 250 -10.88 19.99 -23.79
CA ASP A 250 -10.89 21.21 -22.98
C ASP A 250 -11.41 20.98 -21.55
N GLU A 251 -11.99 19.79 -21.28
CA GLU A 251 -12.55 19.45 -19.99
C GLU A 251 -11.54 18.69 -19.11
N THR A 252 -11.54 18.99 -17.80
CA THR A 252 -10.69 18.30 -16.82
C THR A 252 -11.29 16.92 -16.51
N ILE A 253 -10.46 15.88 -16.51
CA ILE A 253 -10.91 14.53 -16.19
C ILE A 253 -11.19 14.42 -14.69
N THR A 254 -12.41 14.02 -14.34
CA THR A 254 -12.88 13.81 -12.96
C THR A 254 -13.37 12.36 -12.78
N MET A 255 -13.59 11.92 -11.54
CA MET A 255 -14.14 10.61 -11.21
C MET A 255 -15.56 10.42 -11.75
N SER A 256 -16.31 11.50 -11.98
CA SER A 256 -17.64 11.42 -12.59
C SER A 256 -17.63 10.84 -14.01
N HIS A 257 -16.50 11.01 -14.73
CA HIS A 257 -16.30 10.45 -16.07
C HIS A 257 -15.97 8.96 -16.05
N GLN A 258 -15.61 8.38 -14.90
CA GLN A 258 -15.17 6.98 -14.81
C GLN A 258 -16.18 6.04 -15.47
N SER A 259 -17.47 6.18 -15.19
CA SER A 259 -18.52 5.32 -15.75
C SER A 259 -18.65 5.38 -17.28
N GLN A 260 -18.13 6.43 -17.90
CA GLN A 260 -18.21 6.72 -19.33
C GLN A 260 -16.98 6.22 -20.12
N LEU A 261 -15.94 5.77 -19.43
CA LEU A 261 -14.67 5.30 -20.02
C LEU A 261 -14.50 3.77 -19.88
N PRO A 262 -15.31 2.95 -20.57
CA PRO A 262 -15.29 1.49 -20.41
C PRO A 262 -13.96 0.85 -20.82
N TYR A 263 -13.28 1.36 -21.86
CA TYR A 263 -12.00 0.82 -22.29
C TYR A 263 -10.90 1.12 -21.26
N PHE A 264 -10.81 2.37 -20.80
CA PHE A 264 -9.87 2.75 -19.73
C PHE A 264 -10.11 1.95 -18.45
N ASN A 265 -11.36 1.81 -18.00
CA ASN A 265 -11.68 1.04 -16.79
C ASN A 265 -11.24 -0.42 -16.90
N ALA A 266 -11.42 -1.01 -18.07
CA ALA A 266 -11.07 -2.39 -18.28
C ALA A 266 -9.55 -2.58 -18.46
N PHE A 267 -8.86 -1.61 -19.04
CA PHE A 267 -7.40 -1.52 -18.99
C PHE A 267 -6.89 -1.47 -17.53
N MET A 268 -7.45 -0.60 -16.68
CA MET A 268 -7.05 -0.49 -15.28
C MET A 268 -7.29 -1.78 -14.49
N GLN A 269 -8.43 -2.44 -14.70
CA GLN A 269 -8.71 -3.76 -14.11
C GLN A 269 -7.69 -4.81 -14.56
N GLU A 270 -7.27 -4.74 -15.81
CA GLU A 270 -6.32 -5.68 -16.39
C GLU A 270 -4.90 -5.46 -15.88
N VAL A 271 -4.47 -4.21 -15.73
CA VAL A 271 -3.22 -3.86 -15.05
C VAL A 271 -3.20 -4.44 -13.64
N GLN A 272 -4.28 -4.26 -12.87
CA GLN A 272 -4.38 -4.85 -11.53
C GLN A 272 -4.34 -6.38 -11.55
N ARG A 273 -4.99 -7.01 -12.54
CA ARG A 273 -5.01 -8.47 -12.71
C ARG A 273 -3.63 -9.05 -13.03
N ILE A 274 -2.86 -8.41 -13.91
CA ILE A 274 -1.58 -8.98 -14.38
C ILE A 274 -0.41 -8.62 -13.49
N THR A 275 -0.41 -7.45 -12.86
CA THR A 275 0.73 -7.09 -12.01
C THR A 275 0.75 -7.92 -10.73
N ILE A 276 -0.43 -8.21 -10.16
CA ILE A 276 -0.59 -8.99 -8.93
C ILE A 276 0.44 -8.58 -7.89
N LEU A 277 0.23 -7.39 -7.31
CA LEU A 277 1.19 -6.75 -6.41
C LEU A 277 1.73 -7.67 -5.30
N LEU A 278 0.86 -8.53 -4.76
CA LEU A 278 1.19 -9.56 -3.78
C LEU A 278 0.73 -10.94 -4.30
N PRO A 279 1.56 -11.69 -5.05
CA PRO A 279 1.19 -12.98 -5.62
C PRO A 279 0.82 -14.01 -4.54
N LEU A 280 1.65 -14.04 -3.50
CA LEU A 280 1.33 -14.59 -2.19
C LEU A 280 0.87 -13.40 -1.34
N ASN A 281 -0.44 -13.28 -1.14
CA ASN A 281 -0.99 -12.21 -0.32
C ASN A 281 -0.50 -12.35 1.14
N LEU A 282 -0.74 -11.35 1.97
CA LEU A 282 -0.41 -11.38 3.39
C LEU A 282 -0.93 -12.66 4.04
N GLN A 283 -0.12 -13.25 4.92
CA GLN A 283 -0.49 -14.48 5.61
C GLN A 283 -1.58 -14.20 6.66
N HIS A 284 -2.43 -15.18 6.86
CA HIS A 284 -3.48 -15.19 7.87
C HIS A 284 -3.32 -16.41 8.76
N THR A 285 -3.98 -16.41 9.92
CA THR A 285 -4.17 -17.60 10.75
C THR A 285 -5.65 -17.89 10.92
N VAL A 286 -6.01 -19.17 11.04
CA VAL A 286 -7.38 -19.53 11.40
C VAL A 286 -7.62 -19.28 12.90
N THR A 287 -8.72 -18.62 13.23
CA THR A 287 -9.04 -18.19 14.60
C THR A 287 -9.72 -19.29 15.43
N GLU A 288 -10.20 -20.33 14.76
CA GLU A 288 -10.81 -21.55 15.30
C GLU A 288 -10.52 -22.74 14.37
N ASP A 289 -10.87 -23.96 14.81
CA ASP A 289 -10.79 -25.14 13.94
C ASP A 289 -11.78 -24.99 12.78
N VAL A 290 -11.32 -25.21 11.55
CA VAL A 290 -12.14 -25.07 10.34
C VAL A 290 -11.98 -26.26 9.41
N GLU A 291 -13.00 -26.51 8.59
CA GLU A 291 -12.92 -27.50 7.53
C GLU A 291 -12.79 -26.81 6.18
N ILE A 292 -11.81 -27.23 5.37
CA ILE A 292 -11.63 -26.77 3.99
C ILE A 292 -11.64 -27.99 3.08
N ASN A 293 -12.66 -28.13 2.22
CA ASN A 293 -12.78 -29.24 1.26
C ASN A 293 -12.61 -30.64 1.89
N GLY A 294 -13.18 -30.86 3.08
CA GLY A 294 -13.08 -32.13 3.82
C GLY A 294 -11.82 -32.30 4.66
N TYR A 295 -10.89 -31.34 4.64
CA TYR A 295 -9.69 -31.35 5.50
C TYR A 295 -9.94 -30.52 6.76
N GLN A 296 -9.67 -31.11 7.92
CA GLN A 296 -9.72 -30.40 9.21
C GLN A 296 -8.43 -29.60 9.41
N ILE A 297 -8.57 -28.30 9.60
CA ILE A 297 -7.49 -27.34 9.77
C ILE A 297 -7.54 -26.80 11.20
N PRO A 298 -6.56 -27.12 12.06
CA PRO A 298 -6.56 -26.68 13.45
C PRO A 298 -6.41 -25.17 13.58
N LYS A 299 -7.00 -24.61 14.64
CA LYS A 299 -6.81 -23.22 15.09
C LYS A 299 -5.32 -22.85 15.12
N GLY A 300 -5.00 -21.65 14.65
CA GLY A 300 -3.64 -21.12 14.59
C GLY A 300 -2.86 -21.56 13.34
N THR A 301 -3.41 -22.42 12.49
CA THR A 301 -2.76 -22.79 11.22
C THR A 301 -2.66 -21.59 10.29
N TYR A 302 -1.49 -21.41 9.67
CA TYR A 302 -1.21 -20.32 8.73
C TYR A 302 -1.86 -20.63 7.38
N ILE A 303 -2.57 -19.66 6.82
CA ILE A 303 -3.22 -19.75 5.52
C ILE A 303 -2.82 -18.55 4.68
N ILE A 304 -2.41 -18.81 3.43
CA ILE A 304 -1.96 -17.79 2.49
C ILE A 304 -2.92 -17.75 1.31
N PRO A 305 -3.67 -16.66 1.10
CA PRO A 305 -4.49 -16.50 -0.09
C PRO A 305 -3.58 -16.27 -1.31
N GLN A 306 -3.55 -17.23 -2.23
CA GLN A 306 -2.77 -17.12 -3.48
C GLN A 306 -3.57 -16.35 -4.54
N PHE A 307 -3.40 -15.03 -4.61
CA PHE A 307 -4.11 -14.16 -5.54
C PHE A 307 -3.76 -14.49 -6.99
N GLN A 308 -2.53 -14.88 -7.27
CA GLN A 308 -2.10 -15.29 -8.60
C GLN A 308 -2.93 -16.46 -9.15
N SER A 309 -3.29 -17.44 -8.31
CA SER A 309 -4.12 -18.58 -8.74
C SER A 309 -5.52 -18.16 -9.21
N VAL A 310 -6.03 -17.04 -8.71
CA VAL A 310 -7.34 -16.49 -9.09
C VAL A 310 -7.22 -15.58 -10.30
N HIS A 311 -6.24 -14.69 -10.30
CA HIS A 311 -6.03 -13.72 -11.37
C HIS A 311 -5.53 -14.35 -12.66
N MET A 312 -4.90 -15.52 -12.59
CA MET A 312 -4.33 -16.25 -13.74
C MET A 312 -5.05 -17.57 -14.02
N ASP A 313 -6.27 -17.76 -13.50
CA ASP A 313 -7.06 -18.97 -13.77
C ASP A 313 -7.48 -19.01 -15.25
N ASP A 314 -6.91 -19.95 -16.01
CA ASP A 314 -7.21 -20.15 -17.45
C ASP A 314 -8.69 -20.47 -17.72
N LYS A 315 -9.44 -20.93 -16.72
CA LYS A 315 -10.89 -21.16 -16.82
C LYS A 315 -11.68 -19.85 -16.83
N VAL A 316 -11.12 -18.79 -16.24
CA VAL A 316 -11.76 -17.48 -16.09
C VAL A 316 -11.19 -16.47 -17.09
N PHE A 317 -9.87 -16.51 -17.34
CA PHE A 317 -9.15 -15.61 -18.22
C PHE A 317 -8.41 -16.40 -19.30
N LYS A 318 -8.63 -16.11 -20.58
CA LYS A 318 -7.95 -16.82 -21.67
C LYS A 318 -6.55 -16.24 -21.91
N GLY A 319 -5.55 -16.73 -21.16
CA GLY A 319 -4.12 -16.50 -21.42
C GLY A 319 -3.62 -15.05 -21.28
N ILE A 320 -2.31 -14.89 -21.07
CA ILE A 320 -1.64 -13.57 -20.96
C ILE A 320 -1.32 -12.99 -22.35
N GLU A 321 -1.16 -13.85 -23.36
CA GLU A 321 -0.67 -13.48 -24.70
C GLU A 321 -1.66 -12.65 -25.54
N GLY A 322 -2.94 -12.57 -25.15
CA GLY A 322 -4.00 -11.83 -25.86
C GLY A 322 -4.40 -10.48 -25.23
N VAL A 323 -3.85 -10.16 -24.06
CA VAL A 323 -4.35 -9.11 -23.16
C VAL A 323 -4.24 -7.70 -23.75
N PHE A 324 -3.26 -7.50 -24.62
CA PHE A 324 -2.92 -6.20 -25.18
C PHE A 324 -2.95 -6.16 -26.71
N THR A 325 -3.49 -7.20 -27.35
CA THR A 325 -3.50 -7.35 -28.83
C THR A 325 -4.90 -7.40 -29.43
N SER A 326 -5.97 -7.50 -28.65
CA SER A 326 -7.33 -7.37 -29.18
C SER A 326 -8.30 -7.04 -28.05
N GLY A 327 -9.28 -6.16 -28.30
CA GLY A 327 -10.28 -5.64 -27.34
C GLY A 327 -11.09 -6.69 -26.57
N GLN A 328 -10.42 -7.46 -25.71
CA GLN A 328 -10.99 -8.45 -24.80
C GLN A 328 -11.20 -7.82 -23.43
N THR A 329 -11.82 -6.67 -23.41
CA THR A 329 -12.42 -6.11 -22.20
C THR A 329 -13.88 -6.53 -22.21
N ARG A 330 -14.16 -7.69 -21.59
CA ARG A 330 -15.49 -8.30 -21.36
C ARG A 330 -16.62 -7.73 -22.24
N SER A 331 -16.63 -8.16 -23.50
CA SER A 331 -17.82 -8.06 -24.34
C SER A 331 -18.83 -9.14 -23.94
N LYS A 332 -19.96 -8.67 -23.38
CA LYS A 332 -21.34 -9.21 -23.42
C LYS A 332 -21.58 -10.73 -23.24
N LYS A 333 -22.56 -10.99 -22.34
CA LYS A 333 -23.36 -12.22 -22.06
C LYS A 333 -22.80 -13.08 -20.92
N LYS A 334 -23.59 -13.50 -19.92
CA LYS A 334 -25.05 -13.63 -19.76
C LYS A 334 -25.50 -13.15 -18.39
#